data_AF-A0A1Z5LBX0-F1
#
_entry.id   AF-A0A1Z5LBX0-F1
#
_cell.length_a   1.000
_cell.length_b   1.000
_cell.length_c   1.000
_cell.angle_alpha   90.00
_cell.angle_beta   90.00
_cell.angle_gamma   90.00
#
_symmetry.space_group_name_H-M   'P 1'
#
loop_
_entity.id
_entity.type
_entity.pdbx_description
1 polymer ?
#
loop_
_entity_poly.entity_id
_entity_poly.type
_entity_poly.pdbx_seq_one_letter_code
_entity_poly.pdbx_strand_id
1 'polypeptide(L)'
;MTTKHPDYAVLAARIAVSNLHKETKKVFSEVIEDLYNMVNDRTKLRSPMISDCTYKIVMDNAEALNSAIIYDRDFSYNYFGFKTLERSYLLKINGKVVERPQHMLMRVAIGIHGEDIATALNTYNLMSEKWFTHASPTLFNSGTPRSQLSSCFLLTMKDDSIEGIYDTLKQCALISKSAGGIGVNVHCIRAAGTYIAGTNGTSNGLVPMLRVYNNTARYVDQGGNKRPGAFAIYLEPWHGDVFDFLDLKKNTGKEETRARDLFYALWIPDLFMERVEKNEMWSLMCPHECPGLQDVYGDEFVEL
;
A
#
# COMPACT_ATOMS: atom_id res chain seq x y z
N MET A 1 -3.10 27.17 20.49
CA MET A 1 -2.05 28.06 21.05
C MET A 1 -0.67 27.83 20.43
N THR A 2 -0.49 26.82 19.56
CA THR A 2 0.77 26.62 18.82
C THR A 2 1.18 27.82 17.96
N THR A 3 0.21 28.56 17.40
CA THR A 3 0.46 29.83 16.68
C THR A 3 1.01 30.94 17.58
N LYS A 4 0.93 30.79 18.91
CA LYS A 4 1.49 31.75 19.89
C LYS A 4 2.90 31.36 20.34
N HIS A 5 3.15 30.07 20.57
CA HIS A 5 4.48 29.56 20.93
C HIS A 5 4.61 28.07 20.57
N PRO A 6 5.74 27.60 20.01
CA PRO A 6 5.93 26.20 19.62
C PRO A 6 5.78 25.21 20.78
N ASP A 7 6.18 25.58 22.00
CA ASP A 7 6.09 24.70 23.18
C ASP A 7 4.66 24.27 23.53
N TYR A 8 3.64 24.99 23.09
CA TYR A 8 2.25 24.55 23.27
C TYR A 8 1.95 23.24 22.54
N ALA A 9 2.64 22.95 21.42
CA ALA A 9 2.52 21.67 20.74
C ALA A 9 3.18 20.54 21.55
N VAL A 10 4.31 20.82 22.20
CA VAL A 10 5.01 19.88 23.08
C VAL A 10 4.17 19.60 24.32
N LEU A 11 3.60 20.63 24.94
CA LEU A 11 2.70 20.49 26.08
C LEU A 11 1.46 19.65 25.73
N ALA A 12 0.82 19.94 24.60
CA ALA A 12 -0.33 19.17 24.12
C ALA A 12 0.02 17.70 23.88
N ALA A 13 1.20 17.43 23.31
CA ALA A 13 1.69 16.06 23.11
C ALA A 13 1.91 15.33 24.44
N ARG A 14 2.55 15.98 25.41
CA ARG A 14 2.79 15.41 26.75
C ARG A 14 1.49 15.06 27.47
N ILE A 15 0.48 15.93 27.40
CA ILE A 15 -0.84 15.67 27.97
C ILE A 15 -1.49 14.46 27.29
N ALA A 16 -1.46 14.40 25.94
CA ALA A 16 -2.06 13.30 25.19
C ALA A 16 -1.39 11.96 25.50
N VAL A 17 -0.06 11.92 25.53
CA VAL A 17 0.72 10.71 25.87
C VAL A 17 0.48 10.30 27.32
N SER A 18 0.46 11.24 28.28
CA SER A 18 0.18 10.94 29.68
C SER A 18 -1.22 10.34 29.87
N ASN A 19 -2.23 10.86 29.15
CA ASN A 19 -3.59 10.31 29.19
C ASN A 19 -3.62 8.88 28.61
N LEU A 20 -2.93 8.64 27.48
CA LEU A 20 -2.80 7.29 26.93
C LEU A 20 -2.16 6.33 27.94
N HIS A 21 -1.10 6.76 28.64
CA HIS A 21 -0.45 5.94 29.67
C HIS A 21 -1.35 5.61 30.86
N LYS A 22 -2.32 6.47 31.21
CA LYS A 22 -3.31 6.19 32.26
C LYS A 22 -4.36 5.18 31.82
N GLU A 23 -4.63 5.10 30.52
CA GLU A 23 -5.69 4.26 29.96
C GLU A 23 -5.21 2.91 29.42
N THR A 24 -3.90 2.69 29.36
CA THR A 24 -3.26 1.49 28.80
C THR A 24 -2.40 0.77 29.83
N LYS A 25 -2.37 -0.56 29.75
CA LYS A 25 -1.46 -1.39 30.56
C LYS A 25 -0.01 -0.97 30.29
N LYS A 26 0.83 -1.06 31.33
CA LYS A 26 2.25 -0.71 31.21
C LYS A 26 3.02 -1.85 30.56
N VAL A 27 2.91 -3.06 31.10
CA VAL A 27 3.70 -4.24 30.71
C VAL A 27 3.38 -4.67 29.28
N PHE A 28 4.40 -4.87 28.45
CA PHE A 28 4.24 -5.19 27.03
C PHE A 28 3.67 -6.59 26.81
N SER A 29 4.19 -7.60 27.51
CA SER A 29 3.69 -8.98 27.39
C SER A 29 2.19 -9.08 27.72
N GLU A 30 1.71 -8.38 28.75
CA GLU A 30 0.27 -8.35 29.09
C GLU A 30 -0.60 -7.75 27.98
N VAL A 31 -0.12 -6.71 27.28
CA VAL A 31 -0.82 -6.14 26.13
C VAL A 31 -0.86 -7.13 24.97
N ILE A 32 0.25 -7.84 24.72
CA ILE A 32 0.29 -8.90 23.70
C ILE A 32 -0.65 -10.06 24.05
N GLU A 33 -0.75 -10.41 25.33
CA GLU A 33 -1.71 -11.41 25.81
C GLU A 33 -3.17 -11.00 25.57
N ASP A 34 -3.53 -9.77 25.90
CA ASP A 34 -4.88 -9.24 25.64
C ASP A 34 -5.21 -9.26 24.14
N LEU A 35 -4.25 -8.86 23.29
CA LEU A 35 -4.41 -8.83 21.83
C LEU A 35 -4.49 -10.24 21.22
N TYR A 36 -3.81 -11.22 21.81
CA TYR A 36 -3.83 -12.62 21.37
C TYR A 36 -5.09 -13.37 21.82
N ASN A 37 -5.59 -13.05 23.02
CA ASN A 37 -6.79 -13.65 23.59
C ASN A 37 -8.06 -12.87 23.24
N MET A 38 -7.97 -11.90 22.33
CA MET A 38 -9.10 -11.06 21.96
C MET A 38 -10.29 -11.89 21.45
N VAL A 39 -11.46 -11.65 22.04
CA VAL A 39 -12.75 -12.14 21.57
C VAL A 39 -13.53 -10.95 21.01
N ASN A 40 -14.09 -11.12 19.82
CA ASN A 40 -14.90 -10.07 19.22
C ASN A 40 -16.22 -9.91 20.00
N ASP A 41 -16.48 -8.70 20.51
CA ASP A 41 -17.68 -8.42 21.33
C ASP A 41 -19.00 -8.77 20.63
N ARG A 42 -19.06 -8.65 19.31
CA ARG A 42 -20.28 -8.85 18.52
C ARG A 42 -20.48 -10.31 18.14
N THR A 43 -19.43 -10.97 17.63
CA THR A 43 -19.54 -12.36 17.15
C THR A 43 -19.28 -13.40 18.22
N LYS A 44 -18.69 -12.99 19.36
CA LYS A 44 -18.21 -13.87 20.44
C LYS A 44 -17.18 -14.91 20.00
N LEU A 45 -16.60 -14.73 18.81
CA LEU A 45 -15.56 -15.58 18.27
C LEU A 45 -14.18 -15.04 18.64
N ARG A 46 -13.26 -15.96 18.97
CA ARG A 46 -11.84 -15.64 19.15
C ARG A 46 -11.29 -15.04 17.85
N SER A 47 -10.73 -13.84 17.94
CA SER A 47 -10.22 -13.08 16.79
C SER A 47 -8.86 -12.49 17.19
N PRO A 48 -7.78 -13.29 17.24
CA PRO A 48 -6.48 -12.80 17.70
C PRO A 48 -5.95 -11.71 16.76
N MET A 49 -5.34 -10.66 17.33
CA MET A 49 -4.62 -9.64 16.55
C MET A 49 -3.11 -9.90 16.47
N ILE A 50 -2.61 -10.84 17.27
CA ILE A 50 -1.20 -11.28 17.28
C ILE A 50 -1.11 -12.70 16.74
N SER A 51 -0.07 -12.99 15.97
CA SER A 51 0.18 -14.35 15.46
C SER A 51 0.63 -15.30 16.58
N ASP A 52 0.31 -16.59 16.45
CA ASP A 52 0.71 -17.61 17.43
C ASP A 52 2.25 -17.65 17.63
N CYS A 53 3.01 -17.47 16.54
CA CYS A 53 4.47 -17.41 16.57
C CYS A 53 4.98 -16.21 17.38
N THR A 54 4.50 -15.01 17.06
CA THR A 54 4.89 -13.78 17.79
C THR A 54 4.49 -13.84 19.25
N TYR A 55 3.29 -14.35 19.55
CA TYR A 55 2.82 -14.54 20.93
C TYR A 55 3.78 -15.42 21.72
N LYS A 56 4.15 -16.59 21.18
CA LYS A 56 5.07 -17.52 21.84
C LYS A 56 6.43 -16.87 22.11
N ILE A 57 7.03 -16.22 21.10
CA ILE A 57 8.32 -15.55 21.24
C ILE A 57 8.29 -14.48 22.34
N VAL A 58 7.22 -13.68 22.38
CA VAL A 58 7.04 -12.64 23.40
C VAL A 58 6.95 -13.27 24.79
N MET A 59 6.17 -14.35 24.96
CA MET A 59 5.99 -15.00 26.25
C MET A 59 7.26 -15.69 26.74
N ASP A 60 7.98 -16.37 25.85
CA ASP A 60 9.24 -17.06 26.17
C ASP A 60 10.35 -16.08 26.58
N ASN A 61 10.26 -14.81 26.15
CA ASN A 61 11.27 -13.76 26.40
C ASN A 61 10.70 -12.55 27.16
N ALA A 62 9.60 -12.71 27.89
CA ALA A 62 8.82 -11.60 28.44
C ALA A 62 9.64 -10.67 29.34
N GLU A 63 10.49 -11.20 30.21
CA GLU A 63 11.30 -10.41 31.15
C GLU A 63 12.28 -9.47 30.41
N ALA A 64 13.02 -10.00 29.44
CA ALA A 64 13.97 -9.23 28.64
C ALA A 64 13.27 -8.16 27.79
N LEU A 65 12.15 -8.51 27.16
CA LEU A 65 11.40 -7.59 26.29
C LEU A 65 10.70 -6.47 27.09
N ASN A 66 10.10 -6.81 28.23
CA ASN A 66 9.42 -5.85 29.10
C ASN A 66 10.40 -4.83 29.70
N SER A 67 11.59 -5.28 30.11
CA SER A 67 12.61 -4.42 30.72
C SER A 67 13.34 -3.53 29.73
N ALA A 68 13.44 -3.94 28.46
CA ALA A 68 14.09 -3.15 27.41
C ALA A 68 13.28 -1.92 26.96
N ILE A 69 11.96 -1.89 27.21
CA ILE A 69 11.10 -0.80 26.74
C ILE A 69 11.25 0.45 27.59
N ILE A 70 11.55 1.58 26.94
CA ILE A 70 11.69 2.90 27.57
C ILE A 70 10.44 3.75 27.27
N TYR A 71 9.46 3.74 28.17
CA TYR A 71 8.18 4.46 27.97
C TYR A 71 8.32 5.99 27.86
N ASP A 72 9.40 6.57 28.39
CA ASP A 72 9.66 8.00 28.26
C ASP A 72 9.86 8.43 26.80
N ARG A 73 10.27 7.51 25.92
CA ARG A 73 10.41 7.75 24.48
C ARG A 73 9.06 8.07 23.80
N ASP A 74 7.91 7.74 24.42
CA ASP A 74 6.59 8.15 23.90
C ASP A 74 6.41 9.67 23.91
N PHE A 75 7.04 10.38 24.85
CA PHE A 75 6.96 11.85 24.92
C PHE A 75 7.78 12.57 23.85
N SER A 76 8.57 11.84 23.06
CA SER A 76 9.33 12.40 21.97
C SER A 76 8.46 12.80 20.77
N TYR A 77 7.25 12.22 20.63
CA TYR A 77 6.35 12.53 19.52
C TYR A 77 5.74 13.92 19.68
N ASN A 78 5.66 14.67 18.57
CA ASN A 78 4.83 15.87 18.56
C ASN A 78 3.34 15.48 18.57
N TYR A 79 2.47 16.44 18.88
CA TYR A 79 1.04 16.18 19.07
C TYR A 79 0.38 15.55 17.83
N PHE A 80 0.67 16.05 16.63
CA PHE A 80 0.05 15.56 15.39
C PHE A 80 0.59 14.18 14.97
N GLY A 81 1.88 13.93 15.18
CA GLY A 81 2.48 12.62 14.98
C GLY A 81 1.86 11.58 15.90
N PHE A 82 1.70 11.92 17.19
CA PHE A 82 1.01 11.06 18.14
C PHE A 82 -0.45 10.79 17.75
N LYS A 83 -1.21 11.83 17.34
CA LYS A 83 -2.59 11.66 16.87
C LYS A 83 -2.71 10.81 15.62
N THR A 84 -1.71 10.86 14.73
CA THR A 84 -1.63 9.96 13.58
C THR A 84 -1.47 8.50 14.04
N LEU A 85 -0.57 8.24 15.00
CA LEU A 85 -0.38 6.90 15.56
C LEU A 85 -1.65 6.37 16.24
N GLU A 86 -2.26 7.18 17.12
CA GLU A 86 -3.48 6.84 17.86
C GLU A 86 -4.67 6.54 16.93
N ARG A 87 -4.78 7.27 15.80
CA ARG A 87 -5.87 7.07 14.86
C ARG A 87 -5.78 5.72 14.14
N SER A 88 -4.59 5.36 13.65
CA SER A 88 -4.46 4.30 12.64
C SER A 88 -3.45 3.19 12.96
N TYR A 89 -2.42 3.43 13.78
CA TYR A 89 -1.26 2.54 13.93
C TYR A 89 -1.27 1.73 15.23
N LEU A 90 -1.83 2.27 16.31
CA LEU A 90 -1.91 1.57 17.59
C LEU A 90 -3.13 0.63 17.58
N LEU A 91 -2.91 -0.66 17.89
CA LEU A 91 -3.99 -1.64 17.93
C LEU A 91 -5.02 -1.30 19.02
N LYS A 92 -6.28 -1.63 18.72
CA LYS A 92 -7.45 -1.29 19.53
C LYS A 92 -8.25 -2.54 19.85
N ILE A 93 -8.66 -2.68 21.11
CA ILE A 93 -9.65 -3.67 21.53
C ILE A 93 -10.96 -2.93 21.74
N ASN A 94 -12.03 -3.36 21.05
CA ASN A 94 -13.36 -2.76 21.14
C ASN A 94 -13.38 -1.23 20.93
N GLY A 95 -12.52 -0.74 20.02
CA GLY A 95 -12.39 0.67 19.68
C GLY A 95 -11.49 1.49 20.62
N LYS A 96 -11.04 0.92 21.75
CA LYS A 96 -10.11 1.57 22.68
C LYS A 96 -8.67 1.17 22.36
N VAL A 97 -7.76 2.14 22.33
CA VAL A 97 -6.32 1.88 22.14
C VAL A 97 -5.77 1.10 23.32
N VAL A 98 -5.06 0.01 23.03
CA VAL A 98 -4.37 -0.82 24.05
C VAL A 98 -2.86 -0.77 23.92
N GLU A 99 -2.34 -0.53 22.72
CA GLU A 99 -0.91 -0.35 22.50
C GLU A 99 -0.45 1.07 22.79
N ARG A 100 0.68 1.20 23.50
CA ARG A 100 1.50 2.40 23.49
C ARG A 100 2.38 2.42 22.22
N PRO A 101 2.89 3.59 21.79
CA PRO A 101 3.83 3.64 20.67
C PRO A 101 5.03 2.70 20.87
N GLN A 102 5.59 2.60 22.08
CA GLN A 102 6.66 1.63 22.34
C GLN A 102 6.24 0.17 22.16
N HIS A 103 5.01 -0.20 22.53
CA HIS A 103 4.50 -1.56 22.33
C HIS A 103 4.39 -1.90 20.84
N MET A 104 3.89 -0.96 20.04
CA MET A 104 3.83 -1.11 18.58
C MET A 104 5.23 -1.30 17.99
N LEU A 105 6.21 -0.48 18.40
CA LEU A 105 7.59 -0.60 17.90
C LEU A 105 8.25 -1.92 18.28
N MET A 106 8.05 -2.39 19.52
CA MET A 106 8.56 -3.69 19.95
C MET A 106 7.90 -4.85 19.20
N ARG A 107 6.58 -4.81 19.01
CA ARG A 107 5.84 -5.76 18.18
C ARG A 107 6.38 -5.80 16.75
N VAL A 108 6.69 -4.64 16.17
CA VAL A 108 7.28 -4.56 14.82
C VAL A 108 8.66 -5.20 14.80
N ALA A 109 9.53 -4.87 15.75
CA ALA A 109 10.86 -5.44 15.82
C ALA A 109 10.84 -6.97 15.94
N ILE A 110 10.01 -7.52 16.84
CA ILE A 110 9.84 -8.97 17.00
C ILE A 110 9.20 -9.58 15.75
N GLY A 111 8.23 -8.90 15.13
CA GLY A 111 7.60 -9.36 13.90
C GLY A 111 8.56 -9.49 12.72
N ILE A 112 9.65 -8.71 12.71
CA ILE A 112 10.69 -8.75 11.68
C ILE A 112 11.78 -9.79 12.02
N HIS A 113 12.25 -9.80 13.27
CA HIS A 113 13.44 -10.57 13.66
C HIS A 113 13.12 -11.94 14.28
N GLY A 114 11.86 -12.21 14.62
CA GLY A 114 11.44 -13.49 15.19
C GLY A 114 12.17 -13.81 16.50
N GLU A 115 12.82 -14.98 16.55
CA GLU A 115 13.53 -15.49 17.72
C GLU A 115 14.87 -14.79 17.98
N ASP A 116 15.40 -13.98 17.05
CA ASP A 116 16.61 -13.18 17.27
C ASP A 116 16.30 -11.92 18.11
N ILE A 117 16.20 -12.13 19.43
CA ILE A 117 15.88 -11.08 20.40
C ILE A 117 16.95 -9.99 20.43
N ALA A 118 18.24 -10.32 20.24
CA ALA A 118 19.31 -9.34 20.26
C ALA A 118 19.13 -8.31 19.13
N THR A 119 18.87 -8.79 17.91
CA THR A 119 18.61 -7.91 16.77
C THR A 119 17.27 -7.19 16.90
N ALA A 120 16.23 -7.85 17.43
CA ALA A 120 14.94 -7.20 17.72
C ALA A 120 15.10 -6.00 18.67
N LEU A 121 15.87 -6.16 19.76
CA LEU A 121 16.13 -5.08 20.71
C LEU A 121 16.94 -3.93 20.08
N ASN A 122 17.92 -4.24 19.22
CA ASN A 122 18.66 -3.23 18.47
C ASN A 122 17.73 -2.42 17.56
N THR A 123 16.90 -3.10 16.76
CA THR A 123 15.91 -2.47 15.88
C THR A 123 14.88 -1.64 16.66
N TYR A 124 14.40 -2.14 17.81
CA TYR A 124 13.54 -1.37 18.72
C TYR A 124 14.20 -0.07 19.19
N ASN A 125 15.47 -0.12 19.62
CA ASN A 125 16.19 1.08 20.05
C ASN A 125 16.32 2.09 18.91
N LEU A 126 16.77 1.64 17.73
CA LEU A 126 16.92 2.53 16.58
C LEU A 126 15.60 3.19 16.15
N MET A 127 14.49 2.43 16.12
CA MET A 127 13.17 2.98 15.79
C MET A 127 12.62 3.90 16.88
N SER A 128 12.74 3.53 18.16
CA SER A 128 12.20 4.31 19.28
C SER A 128 12.98 5.60 19.54
N GLU A 129 14.25 5.66 19.15
CA GLU A 129 15.07 6.87 19.09
C GLU A 129 14.89 7.67 17.79
N LYS A 130 14.10 7.15 16.84
CA LYS A 130 13.75 7.78 15.56
C LYS A 130 14.91 7.91 14.57
N TRP A 131 15.88 7.01 14.62
CA TRP A 131 16.91 6.92 13.58
C TRP A 131 16.32 6.54 12.22
N PHE A 132 15.31 5.67 12.23
CA PHE A 132 14.54 5.31 11.04
C PHE A 132 13.12 4.84 11.42
N THR A 133 12.28 4.61 10.42
CA THR A 133 10.97 3.97 10.59
C THR A 133 10.67 3.06 9.41
N HIS A 134 9.97 1.95 9.65
CA HIS A 134 9.48 1.11 8.56
C HIS A 134 8.22 1.70 7.91
N ALA A 135 7.89 1.22 6.72
CA ALA A 135 6.69 1.63 6.00
C ALA A 135 5.40 1.27 6.76
N SER A 136 4.31 1.99 6.47
CA SER A 136 3.03 1.80 7.18
C SER A 136 2.51 0.36 7.21
N PRO A 137 2.56 -0.44 6.12
CA PRO A 137 2.12 -1.84 6.18
C PRO A 137 2.94 -2.68 7.16
N THR A 138 4.25 -2.43 7.25
CA THR A 138 5.11 -3.06 8.26
C THR A 138 4.65 -2.69 9.67
N LEU A 139 4.38 -1.41 9.95
CA LEU A 139 3.90 -0.96 11.26
C LEU A 139 2.53 -1.54 11.63
N PHE A 140 1.63 -1.66 10.64
CA PHE A 140 0.28 -2.20 10.83
C PHE A 140 0.28 -3.71 11.09
N ASN A 141 1.06 -4.45 10.31
CA ASN A 141 0.84 -5.89 10.16
C ASN A 141 1.96 -6.75 10.78
N SER A 142 3.11 -6.19 11.15
CA SER A 142 4.17 -6.96 11.79
C SER A 142 3.68 -7.60 13.09
N GLY A 143 3.94 -8.89 13.25
CA GLY A 143 3.52 -9.68 14.39
C GLY A 143 2.05 -10.08 14.41
N THR A 144 1.29 -9.78 13.35
CA THR A 144 -0.15 -10.12 13.24
C THR A 144 -0.36 -11.43 12.46
N PRO A 145 -1.53 -12.10 12.57
CA PRO A 145 -1.80 -13.36 11.87
C PRO A 145 -1.64 -13.30 10.34
N ARG A 146 -1.81 -12.13 9.72
CA ARG A 146 -1.57 -11.90 8.30
C ARG A 146 -0.56 -10.77 8.12
N SER A 147 0.70 -11.12 8.28
CA SER A 147 1.84 -10.20 8.21
C SER A 147 2.19 -9.83 6.76
N GLN A 148 1.31 -9.10 6.07
CA GLN A 148 1.67 -8.44 4.80
C GLN A 148 2.46 -7.18 5.13
N LEU A 149 3.76 -7.17 4.83
CA LEU A 149 4.66 -6.07 5.20
C LEU A 149 5.05 -5.16 4.03
N SER A 150 4.83 -5.61 2.78
CA SER A 150 5.28 -4.94 1.56
C SER A 150 4.29 -3.86 1.10
N SER A 151 4.78 -2.68 0.73
CA SER A 151 3.90 -1.56 0.39
C SER A 151 3.41 -1.55 -1.06
N CYS A 152 4.27 -1.93 -2.01
CA CYS A 152 4.05 -1.69 -3.43
C CYS A 152 4.28 -2.98 -4.22
N PHE A 153 3.48 -3.14 -5.27
CA PHE A 153 3.54 -4.26 -6.20
C PHE A 153 3.55 -3.74 -7.63
N LEU A 154 4.30 -4.42 -8.49
CA LEU A 154 4.34 -4.16 -9.92
C LEU A 154 3.79 -5.40 -10.61
N LEU A 155 2.84 -5.23 -11.53
CA LEU A 155 2.31 -6.30 -12.36
C LEU A 155 2.43 -5.94 -13.83
N THR A 156 2.73 -6.95 -14.63
CA THR A 156 2.56 -6.92 -16.07
C THR A 156 1.23 -7.58 -16.38
N MET A 157 0.47 -6.97 -17.28
CA MET A 157 -0.75 -7.60 -17.79
C MET A 157 -0.41 -8.96 -18.40
N LYS A 158 -1.06 -10.02 -17.91
CA LYS A 158 -0.66 -11.41 -18.21
C LYS A 158 -0.67 -11.74 -19.70
N ASP A 159 -1.71 -11.31 -20.40
CA ASP A 159 -1.93 -11.62 -21.81
C ASP A 159 -3.00 -10.69 -22.40
N ASP A 160 -2.98 -10.51 -23.73
CA ASP A 160 -3.99 -9.79 -24.51
C ASP A 160 -5.22 -10.69 -24.78
N SER A 161 -5.84 -11.14 -23.69
CA SER A 161 -7.00 -12.00 -23.68
C SER A 161 -7.91 -11.73 -22.48
N ILE A 162 -9.18 -12.12 -22.57
CA ILE A 162 -10.12 -11.97 -21.45
C ILE A 162 -9.63 -12.73 -20.21
N GLU A 163 -9.07 -13.92 -20.39
CA GLU A 163 -8.50 -14.70 -19.28
C GLU A 163 -7.32 -13.97 -18.62
N GLY A 164 -6.35 -13.48 -19.42
CA GLY A 164 -5.22 -12.70 -18.91
C GLY A 164 -5.65 -11.42 -18.18
N ILE A 165 -6.63 -10.70 -18.73
CA ILE A 165 -7.18 -9.47 -18.15
C ILE A 165 -7.84 -9.75 -16.78
N TYR A 166 -8.70 -10.77 -16.69
CA TYR A 166 -9.42 -11.08 -15.45
C TYR A 166 -8.55 -11.73 -14.38
N ASP A 167 -7.53 -12.51 -14.78
CA ASP A 167 -6.54 -13.02 -13.83
C ASP A 167 -5.70 -11.90 -13.22
N THR A 168 -5.26 -10.94 -14.04
CA THR A 168 -4.53 -9.75 -13.58
C THR A 168 -5.43 -8.90 -12.66
N LEU A 169 -6.72 -8.74 -13.00
CA LEU A 169 -7.69 -8.04 -12.17
C LEU A 169 -7.89 -8.71 -10.80
N LYS A 170 -7.99 -10.05 -10.78
CA LYS A 170 -8.07 -10.85 -9.55
C LYS A 170 -6.84 -10.66 -8.69
N GLN A 171 -5.64 -10.66 -9.27
CA GLN A 171 -4.40 -10.37 -8.54
C GLN A 171 -4.44 -8.96 -7.94
N CYS A 172 -4.86 -7.96 -8.71
CA CYS A 172 -5.00 -6.59 -8.23
C CYS A 172 -5.97 -6.48 -7.04
N ALA A 173 -7.11 -7.17 -7.11
CA ALA A 173 -8.08 -7.20 -6.02
C ALA A 173 -7.50 -7.84 -4.73
N LEU A 174 -6.77 -8.95 -4.85
CA LEU A 174 -6.15 -9.62 -3.70
C LEU A 174 -5.04 -8.78 -3.05
N ILE A 175 -4.24 -8.10 -3.86
CA ILE A 175 -3.19 -7.19 -3.39
C ILE A 175 -3.83 -5.96 -2.71
N SER A 176 -4.82 -5.33 -3.34
CA SER A 176 -5.53 -4.17 -2.78
C SER A 176 -6.18 -4.50 -1.44
N LYS A 177 -6.84 -5.67 -1.34
CA LYS A 177 -7.41 -6.17 -0.08
C LYS A 177 -6.40 -6.18 1.08
N SER A 178 -5.14 -6.40 0.77
CA SER A 178 -4.05 -6.48 1.75
C SER A 178 -3.29 -5.14 1.92
N ALA A 179 -3.91 -4.04 1.50
CA ALA A 179 -3.39 -2.67 1.59
C ALA A 179 -2.13 -2.35 0.75
N GLY A 180 -1.88 -3.13 -0.30
CA GLY A 180 -0.80 -2.87 -1.26
C GLY A 180 -1.18 -1.85 -2.33
N GLY A 181 -0.28 -0.92 -2.65
CA GLY A 181 -0.36 -0.09 -3.84
C GLY A 181 0.13 -0.85 -5.07
N ILE A 182 -0.41 -0.54 -6.25
CA ILE A 182 -0.18 -1.33 -7.45
C ILE A 182 0.26 -0.43 -8.61
N GLY A 183 1.35 -0.79 -9.28
CA GLY A 183 1.66 -0.35 -10.65
C GLY A 183 1.34 -1.48 -11.63
N VAL A 184 0.53 -1.22 -12.66
CA VAL A 184 0.20 -2.20 -13.70
C VAL A 184 0.56 -1.62 -15.05
N ASN A 185 1.45 -2.28 -15.79
CA ASN A 185 1.62 -1.95 -17.21
C ASN A 185 0.56 -2.67 -18.05
N VAL A 186 0.04 -1.98 -19.06
CA VAL A 186 -1.01 -2.48 -19.95
C VAL A 186 -0.62 -2.37 -21.43
N HIS A 187 0.69 -2.30 -21.70
CA HIS A 187 1.26 -2.07 -23.03
C HIS A 187 0.85 -3.15 -24.04
N CYS A 188 0.67 -4.40 -23.60
CA CYS A 188 0.33 -5.53 -24.45
C CYS A 188 -1.12 -5.59 -24.93
N ILE A 189 -2.04 -4.82 -24.33
CA ILE A 189 -3.47 -4.92 -24.65
C ILE A 189 -3.77 -4.22 -25.97
N ARG A 190 -4.46 -4.88 -26.88
CA ARG A 190 -4.77 -4.32 -28.20
C ARG A 190 -5.58 -3.01 -28.13
N ALA A 191 -5.25 -2.08 -29.03
CA ALA A 191 -5.92 -0.78 -29.16
C ALA A 191 -7.36 -0.89 -29.69
N ALA A 192 -8.14 0.18 -29.56
CA ALA A 192 -9.49 0.27 -30.09
C ALA A 192 -9.53 0.07 -31.61
N GLY A 193 -10.57 -0.62 -32.11
CA GLY A 193 -10.73 -0.91 -33.54
C GLY A 193 -9.97 -2.15 -34.04
N THR A 194 -9.04 -2.70 -33.25
CA THR A 194 -8.27 -3.90 -33.62
C THR A 194 -9.18 -5.13 -33.76
N TYR A 195 -8.96 -5.95 -34.79
CA TYR A 195 -9.74 -7.16 -35.05
C TYR A 195 -9.61 -8.23 -33.94
N ILE A 196 -10.69 -8.97 -33.70
CA ILE A 196 -10.74 -10.11 -32.76
C ILE A 196 -11.20 -11.36 -33.52
N ALA A 197 -10.26 -12.25 -33.83
CA ALA A 197 -10.52 -13.45 -34.63
C ALA A 197 -11.58 -14.38 -34.01
N GLY A 198 -11.55 -14.60 -32.69
CA GLY A 198 -12.44 -15.56 -32.03
C GLY A 198 -13.92 -15.15 -31.99
N THR A 199 -14.22 -13.85 -32.00
CA THR A 199 -15.60 -13.32 -31.93
C THR A 199 -16.03 -12.61 -33.22
N ASN A 200 -15.14 -12.53 -34.21
CA ASN A 200 -15.31 -11.77 -35.45
C ASN A 200 -15.77 -10.31 -35.21
N GLY A 201 -15.25 -9.69 -34.14
CA GLY A 201 -15.58 -8.33 -33.72
C GLY A 201 -14.35 -7.42 -33.70
N THR A 202 -14.54 -6.19 -33.22
CA THR A 202 -13.48 -5.19 -33.02
C THR A 202 -13.30 -4.91 -31.53
N SER A 203 -12.05 -4.70 -31.10
CA SER A 203 -11.72 -4.30 -29.74
C SER A 203 -12.27 -2.93 -29.42
N ASN A 204 -12.72 -2.75 -28.17
CA ASN A 204 -13.09 -1.44 -27.64
C ASN A 204 -11.91 -0.71 -26.98
N GLY A 205 -10.71 -1.28 -27.04
CA GLY A 205 -9.46 -0.68 -26.53
C GLY A 205 -9.34 -0.65 -25.00
N LEU A 206 -8.41 0.17 -24.53
CA LEU A 206 -8.04 0.28 -23.12
C LEU A 206 -9.14 0.90 -22.25
N VAL A 207 -9.90 1.87 -22.76
CA VAL A 207 -10.83 2.68 -21.93
C VAL A 207 -11.86 1.82 -21.19
N PRO A 208 -12.60 0.90 -21.84
CA PRO A 208 -13.57 0.06 -21.13
C PRO A 208 -12.90 -0.93 -20.16
N MET A 209 -11.73 -1.46 -20.51
CA MET A 209 -10.96 -2.33 -19.62
C MET A 209 -10.57 -1.58 -18.34
N LEU A 210 -10.00 -0.38 -18.47
CA LEU A 210 -9.57 0.43 -17.33
C LEU A 210 -10.75 0.88 -16.46
N ARG A 211 -11.96 1.00 -17.01
CA ARG A 211 -13.16 1.23 -16.19
C ARG A 211 -13.50 0.04 -15.28
N VAL A 212 -13.24 -1.20 -15.72
CA VAL A 212 -13.38 -2.38 -14.86
C VAL A 212 -12.39 -2.30 -13.70
N TYR A 213 -11.12 -2.00 -13.99
CA TYR A 213 -10.08 -1.81 -12.96
C TYR A 213 -10.44 -0.66 -12.00
N ASN A 214 -10.98 0.44 -12.51
CA ASN A 214 -11.45 1.57 -11.70
C ASN A 214 -12.52 1.13 -10.70
N ASN A 215 -13.53 0.39 -11.16
CA ASN A 215 -14.61 -0.08 -10.31
C ASN A 215 -14.11 -1.10 -9.28
N THR A 216 -13.14 -1.94 -9.64
CA THR A 216 -12.47 -2.84 -8.68
C THR A 216 -11.68 -2.07 -7.62
N ALA A 217 -10.94 -1.02 -8.00
CA ALA A 217 -10.21 -0.17 -7.06
C ALA A 217 -11.15 0.48 -6.04
N ARG A 218 -12.33 0.95 -6.48
CA ARG A 218 -13.38 1.49 -5.60
C ARG A 218 -14.01 0.44 -4.70
N TYR A 219 -14.25 -0.76 -5.24
CA TYR A 219 -14.91 -1.84 -4.50
C TYR A 219 -14.03 -2.41 -3.39
N VAL A 220 -12.74 -2.62 -3.69
CA VAL A 220 -11.76 -3.16 -2.74
C VAL A 220 -11.03 -2.03 -2.03
N ASP A 221 -11.79 -1.22 -1.31
CA ASP A 221 -11.26 -0.19 -0.41
C ASP A 221 -10.72 -0.86 0.87
N GLN A 222 -9.50 -0.50 1.28
CA GLN A 222 -8.63 -1.34 2.09
C GLN A 222 -9.08 -1.39 3.57
N GLY A 223 -10.02 -2.29 3.87
CA GLY A 223 -10.36 -2.69 5.24
C GLY A 223 -11.01 -1.59 6.09
N GLY A 224 -11.89 -0.77 5.49
CA GLY A 224 -12.57 0.32 6.19
C GLY A 224 -11.87 1.67 6.05
N ASN A 225 -11.39 1.99 4.84
CA ASN A 225 -10.78 3.26 4.48
C ASN A 225 -9.47 3.57 5.26
N LYS A 226 -8.72 2.53 5.67
CA LYS A 226 -7.38 2.73 6.26
C LYS A 226 -6.42 3.33 5.22
N ARG A 227 -6.61 2.98 3.94
CA ARG A 227 -5.92 3.56 2.79
C ARG A 227 -6.74 3.21 1.53
N PRO A 228 -7.05 4.16 0.64
CA PRO A 228 -7.80 3.86 -0.58
C PRO A 228 -6.97 2.98 -1.52
N GLY A 229 -7.64 2.06 -2.23
CA GLY A 229 -7.02 1.26 -3.29
C GLY A 229 -6.44 2.18 -4.36
N ALA A 230 -5.15 2.02 -4.67
CA ALA A 230 -4.43 2.92 -5.59
C ALA A 230 -3.69 2.10 -6.64
N PHE A 231 -4.21 2.13 -7.86
CA PHE A 231 -3.60 1.48 -9.03
C PHE A 231 -3.06 2.57 -9.96
N ALA A 232 -1.76 2.54 -10.23
CA ALA A 232 -1.12 3.33 -11.27
C ALA A 232 -1.01 2.49 -12.53
N ILE A 233 -1.64 2.96 -13.60
CA ILE A 233 -1.61 2.30 -14.91
C ILE A 233 -0.47 2.93 -15.71
N TYR A 234 0.41 2.09 -16.23
CA TYR A 234 1.53 2.48 -17.07
C TYR A 234 1.22 2.17 -18.53
N LEU A 235 1.43 3.15 -19.39
CA LEU A 235 1.28 3.02 -20.84
C LEU A 235 2.47 3.67 -21.57
N GLU A 236 2.98 3.02 -22.61
CA GLU A 236 3.99 3.61 -23.48
C GLU A 236 3.33 4.52 -24.53
N PRO A 237 3.95 5.65 -24.90
CA PRO A 237 3.31 6.68 -25.71
C PRO A 237 3.11 6.30 -27.18
N TRP A 238 3.66 5.17 -27.66
CA TRP A 238 3.38 4.64 -29.00
C TRP A 238 2.03 3.94 -29.09
N HIS A 239 1.37 3.64 -27.96
CA HIS A 239 0.14 2.87 -27.97
C HIS A 239 -1.03 3.63 -28.64
N GLY A 240 -1.81 2.93 -29.47
CA GLY A 240 -2.94 3.50 -30.23
C GLY A 240 -3.95 4.31 -29.40
N ASP A 241 -4.23 3.85 -28.18
CA ASP A 241 -5.18 4.49 -27.27
C ASP A 241 -4.56 5.58 -26.35
N VAL A 242 -3.31 6.04 -26.58
CA VAL A 242 -2.60 6.96 -25.66
C VAL A 242 -3.36 8.26 -25.40
N PHE A 243 -4.02 8.84 -26.41
CA PHE A 243 -4.75 10.09 -26.24
C PHE A 243 -5.95 9.95 -25.29
N ASP A 244 -6.73 8.88 -25.45
CA ASP A 244 -7.86 8.61 -24.56
C ASP A 244 -7.37 8.27 -23.15
N PHE A 245 -6.26 7.54 -23.04
CA PHE A 245 -5.61 7.23 -21.77
C PHE A 245 -5.25 8.49 -20.97
N LEU A 246 -4.68 9.51 -21.61
CA LEU A 246 -4.34 10.79 -20.99
C LEU A 246 -5.57 11.56 -20.46
N ASP A 247 -6.74 11.28 -21.01
CA ASP A 247 -7.99 11.96 -20.68
C ASP A 247 -8.77 11.29 -19.53
N LEU A 248 -8.43 10.06 -19.16
CA LEU A 248 -9.21 9.24 -18.21
C LEU A 248 -9.39 9.87 -16.83
N LYS A 249 -8.47 10.72 -16.39
CA LYS A 249 -8.51 11.42 -15.08
C LYS A 249 -9.18 12.79 -15.13
N LYS A 250 -9.47 13.35 -16.32
CA LYS A 250 -10.05 14.69 -16.45
C LYS A 250 -11.42 14.76 -15.74
N ASN A 251 -11.69 15.87 -15.06
CA ASN A 251 -12.99 16.09 -14.42
C ASN A 251 -14.12 16.28 -15.44
N THR A 252 -13.81 16.97 -16.56
CA THR A 252 -14.75 17.19 -17.65
C THR A 252 -14.81 16.00 -18.61
N GLY A 253 -15.92 15.86 -19.35
CA GLY A 253 -16.16 14.80 -20.34
C GLY A 253 -17.20 13.79 -19.90
N LYS A 254 -17.46 12.78 -20.75
CA LYS A 254 -18.46 11.74 -20.50
C LYS A 254 -17.95 10.73 -19.47
N GLU A 255 -18.78 10.37 -18.50
CA GLU A 255 -18.44 9.37 -17.47
C GLU A 255 -18.05 8.01 -18.06
N GLU A 256 -18.62 7.63 -19.21
CA GLU A 256 -18.28 6.36 -19.88
C GLU A 256 -16.83 6.28 -20.35
N THR A 257 -16.16 7.43 -20.44
CA THR A 257 -14.78 7.60 -20.93
C THR A 257 -13.83 8.07 -19.83
N ARG A 258 -14.20 7.83 -18.56
CA ARG A 258 -13.42 8.26 -17.39
C ARG A 258 -13.21 7.12 -16.41
N ALA A 259 -12.06 7.16 -15.75
CA ALA A 259 -11.67 6.23 -14.70
C ALA A 259 -10.86 7.00 -13.64
N ARG A 260 -11.56 7.79 -12.82
CA ARG A 260 -10.94 8.80 -11.95
C ARG A 260 -10.37 8.27 -10.66
N ASP A 261 -10.60 7.01 -10.31
CA ASP A 261 -10.04 6.39 -9.11
C ASP A 261 -8.67 5.75 -9.37
N LEU A 262 -8.32 5.57 -10.65
CA LEU A 262 -6.99 5.13 -11.08
C LEU A 262 -6.00 6.30 -11.17
N PHE A 263 -4.71 5.98 -11.15
CA PHE A 263 -3.61 6.87 -11.46
C PHE A 263 -3.01 6.48 -12.81
N TYR A 264 -2.39 7.43 -13.49
CA TYR A 264 -1.89 7.26 -14.85
C TYR A 264 -0.43 7.68 -14.91
N ALA A 265 0.38 6.87 -15.58
CA ALA A 265 1.79 7.09 -15.79
C ALA A 265 2.15 6.76 -17.23
N LEU A 266 3.04 7.57 -17.82
CA LEU A 266 3.67 7.25 -19.09
C LEU A 266 5.00 6.55 -18.84
N TRP A 267 5.24 5.49 -19.59
CA TRP A 267 6.54 4.81 -19.66
C TRP A 267 7.20 5.24 -20.97
N ILE A 268 8.12 6.19 -20.92
CA ILE A 268 8.51 6.98 -22.10
C ILE A 268 9.83 6.44 -22.67
N PRO A 269 9.86 5.95 -23.92
CA PRO A 269 11.11 5.64 -24.61
C PRO A 269 11.80 6.94 -25.03
N ASP A 270 13.13 6.95 -25.03
CA ASP A 270 13.94 8.13 -25.39
C ASP A 270 13.59 8.65 -26.79
N LEU A 271 13.30 7.75 -27.74
CA LEU A 271 12.88 8.09 -29.11
C LEU A 271 11.67 9.03 -29.15
N PHE A 272 10.70 8.88 -28.23
CA PHE A 272 9.56 9.77 -28.15
C PHE A 272 10.01 11.21 -27.85
N MET A 273 10.91 11.37 -26.88
CA MET A 273 11.43 12.68 -26.50
C MET A 273 12.27 13.31 -27.61
N GLU A 274 13.10 12.51 -28.30
CA GLU A 274 13.89 12.98 -29.44
C GLU A 274 13.02 13.48 -30.60
N ARG A 275 11.96 12.74 -30.94
CA ARG A 275 11.04 13.15 -32.02
C ARG A 275 10.24 14.38 -31.65
N VAL A 276 9.86 14.53 -30.39
CA VAL A 276 9.23 15.78 -29.89
C VAL A 276 10.18 16.97 -30.03
N GLU A 277 11.45 16.82 -29.63
CA GLU A 277 12.47 17.88 -29.74
C GLU A 277 12.71 18.29 -31.19
N LYS A 278 12.77 17.34 -32.11
CA LYS A 278 12.99 17.56 -33.55
C LYS A 278 11.71 17.93 -34.32
N ASN A 279 10.56 17.97 -33.65
CA ASN A 279 9.24 18.17 -34.27
C ASN A 279 8.96 17.17 -35.41
N GLU A 280 9.25 15.90 -35.15
CA GLU A 280 9.10 14.79 -36.08
C GLU A 280 7.79 14.01 -35.88
N MET A 281 7.47 13.17 -36.85
CA MET A 281 6.29 12.30 -36.80
C MET A 281 6.43 11.22 -35.72
N TRP A 282 5.38 11.05 -34.91
CA TRP A 282 5.25 9.94 -33.97
C TRP A 282 4.16 8.97 -34.44
N SER A 283 4.50 7.69 -34.48
CA SER A 283 3.58 6.63 -34.93
C SER A 283 2.82 6.05 -33.75
N LEU A 284 1.50 5.92 -33.89
CA LEU A 284 0.67 5.19 -32.95
C LEU A 284 0.41 3.78 -33.48
N MET A 285 0.58 2.77 -32.63
CA MET A 285 0.60 1.37 -33.01
C MET A 285 -0.30 0.54 -32.08
N CYS A 286 -0.83 -0.55 -32.61
CA CYS A 286 -1.50 -1.58 -31.81
C CYS A 286 -0.48 -2.67 -31.46
N PRO A 287 -0.32 -3.09 -30.19
CA PRO A 287 0.63 -4.14 -29.81
C PRO A 287 0.32 -5.50 -30.45
N HIS A 288 -0.92 -5.72 -30.91
CA HIS A 288 -1.28 -6.91 -31.67
C HIS A 288 -0.72 -6.90 -33.10
N GLU A 289 -0.60 -5.73 -33.71
CA GLU A 289 -0.08 -5.54 -35.08
C GLU A 289 1.44 -5.30 -35.09
N CYS A 290 1.95 -4.66 -34.05
CA CYS A 290 3.37 -4.36 -33.82
C CYS A 290 3.83 -5.01 -32.49
N PRO A 291 3.92 -6.36 -32.41
CA PRO A 291 4.31 -7.05 -31.19
C PRO A 291 5.79 -6.83 -30.84
N GLY A 292 6.13 -6.99 -29.57
CA GLY A 292 7.52 -6.96 -29.08
C GLY A 292 8.03 -5.59 -28.63
N LEU A 293 7.35 -4.49 -28.97
CA LEU A 293 7.77 -3.13 -28.58
C LEU A 293 7.94 -2.95 -27.06
N GLN A 294 7.08 -3.58 -26.26
CA GLN A 294 7.15 -3.53 -24.78
C GLN A 294 8.31 -4.37 -24.19
N ASP A 295 8.89 -5.27 -24.98
CA ASP A 295 9.87 -6.26 -24.52
C ASP A 295 11.31 -5.84 -24.84
N VAL A 296 11.49 -4.72 -25.56
CA VAL A 296 12.77 -4.16 -25.98
C VAL A 296 12.94 -2.72 -25.48
N TYR A 297 14.18 -2.23 -25.41
CA TYR A 297 14.49 -0.86 -24.99
C TYR A 297 15.76 -0.34 -25.68
N GLY A 298 16.01 0.97 -25.60
CA GLY A 298 17.19 1.59 -26.18
C GLY A 298 17.27 1.41 -27.70
N ASP A 299 18.45 1.12 -28.23
CA ASP A 299 18.68 0.98 -29.68
C ASP A 299 17.83 -0.14 -30.31
N GLU A 300 17.56 -1.24 -29.58
CA GLU A 300 16.73 -2.35 -30.06
C GLU A 300 15.26 -1.93 -30.26
N PHE A 301 14.75 -1.03 -29.39
CA PHE A 301 13.42 -0.43 -29.58
C PHE A 301 13.38 0.53 -30.77
N VAL A 302 14.48 1.22 -31.06
CA VAL A 302 14.56 2.17 -32.19
C VAL A 302 14.65 1.42 -33.53
N GLU A 303 15.29 0.26 -33.55
CA GLU A 303 15.44 -0.58 -34.74
C GLU A 303 14.15 -1.33 -35.12
N LEU A 304 13.39 -1.78 -34.11
CA LEU A 304 12.13 -2.52 -34.27
C LEU A 304 10.98 -1.66 -34.82
#